data_AF-A0A4R4Y8U2-F1
#
_entry.id   AF-A0A4R4Y8U2-F1
#
_cell.length_a   1.000
_cell.length_b   1.000
_cell.length_c   1.000
_cell.angle_alpha   90.00
_cell.angle_beta   90.00
_cell.angle_gamma   90.00
#
_symmetry.space_group_name_H-M   'P 1'
#
loop_
_entity.id
_entity.type
_entity.pdbx_description
1 polymer ?
#
loop_
_entity_poly.entity_id
_entity_poly.type
_entity_poly.pdbx_seq_one_letter_code
_entity_poly.pdbx_strand_id
1 'polypeptide(L)' 'MPGHALTAYAEALDVLRLAPWNGFPVNGANPDGPVRRWDFGYGHAGHVLYLILEEQREVHLLLVQWFGA' A
#
# COMPACT_ATOMS: atom_id res chain seq x y z
N MET A 1 -7.07 3.53 13.00
CA MET A 1 -7.58 2.21 12.54
C MET A 1 -7.74 1.29 13.74
N PRO A 2 -8.70 0.35 13.74
CA PRO A 2 -8.96 -0.54 14.87
C PRO A 2 -7.86 -1.61 15.04
N GLY A 3 -7.71 -2.13 16.26
CA GLY A 3 -6.64 -3.08 16.59
C GLY A 3 -6.63 -4.35 15.74
N HIS A 4 -7.81 -4.87 15.38
CA HIS A 4 -7.91 -6.07 14.54
C HIS A 4 -7.40 -5.88 13.10
N ALA A 5 -7.30 -4.62 12.63
CA ALA A 5 -6.76 -4.32 11.31
C ALA A 5 -5.21 -4.28 11.28
N LEU A 6 -4.55 -4.26 12.45
CA LEU A 6 -3.11 -4.07 12.54
C LEU A 6 -2.32 -5.26 11.97
N THR A 7 -2.80 -6.49 12.14
CA THR A 7 -2.14 -7.68 11.57
C THR A 7 -2.09 -7.61 10.05
N ALA A 8 -3.23 -7.36 9.40
CA ALA A 8 -3.31 -7.25 7.94
C ALA A 8 -2.52 -6.04 7.41
N TYR A 9 -2.47 -4.94 8.17
CA TYR A 9 -1.62 -3.80 7.84
C TYR A 9 -0.13 -4.16 7.93
N ALA A 10 0.30 -4.90 8.96
CA ALA A 10 1.69 -5.36 9.09
C ALA A 10 2.10 -6.26 7.92
N GLU A 11 1.24 -7.20 7.51
CA GLU A 11 1.47 -8.03 6.32
C GLU A 11 1.62 -7.19 5.05
N ALA A 12 0.80 -6.14 4.88
CA ALA A 12 0.96 -5.21 3.77
C ALA A 12 2.34 -4.51 3.80
N LEU A 13 2.82 -4.09 4.98
CA LEU A 13 4.15 -3.50 5.11
C LEU A 13 5.27 -4.48 4.72
N ASP A 14 5.14 -5.76 5.04
CA ASP A 14 6.11 -6.78 4.64
C ASP A 14 6.17 -6.93 3.11
N VAL A 15 5.02 -6.89 2.43
CA VAL A 15 4.98 -6.88 0.97
C VAL A 15 5.63 -5.63 0.40
N LEU A 16 5.32 -4.44 0.95
CA LEU A 16 5.89 -3.19 0.46
C LEU A 16 7.41 -3.12 0.64
N ARG A 17 7.98 -3.80 1.64
CA ARG A 17 9.43 -3.91 1.82
C ARG A 17 10.10 -4.79 0.77
N LEU A 18 9.40 -5.81 0.28
CA LEU A 18 9.97 -6.83 -0.62
C LEU A 18 9.72 -6.51 -2.10
N ALA A 19 8.51 -6.08 -2.45
CA ALA A 19 8.06 -5.92 -3.83
C ALA A 19 7.05 -4.76 -3.97
N PRO A 20 7.46 -3.50 -3.72
CA PRO A 20 6.55 -2.36 -3.74
C PRO A 20 5.93 -2.11 -5.13
N TRP A 21 6.60 -2.51 -6.21
CA TRP A 21 6.09 -2.41 -7.58
C TRP A 21 5.01 -3.45 -7.94
N ASN A 22 4.58 -4.29 -7.01
CA ASN A 22 3.43 -5.19 -7.25
C ASN A 22 2.08 -4.54 -6.94
N GLY A 23 2.05 -3.39 -6.25
CA GLY A 23 0.78 -2.69 -5.99
C GLY A 23 0.23 -2.00 -7.24
N PHE A 24 -1.05 -1.64 -7.18
CA PHE A 24 -1.76 -1.05 -8.30
C PHE A 24 -1.32 0.40 -8.55
N PRO A 25 -1.13 0.83 -9.81
CA PRO A 25 -0.92 2.24 -10.10
C PRO A 25 -2.15 3.05 -9.70
N VAL A 26 -1.95 4.20 -9.06
CA VAL A 26 -3.08 5.08 -8.68
C VAL A 26 -3.68 5.77 -9.90
N ASN A 27 -2.87 6.07 -10.91
CA ASN A 27 -3.32 6.66 -12.17
C ASN A 27 -3.26 5.61 -13.30
N GLY A 28 -4.42 5.19 -13.80
CA GLY A 28 -4.49 4.22 -14.90
C GLY A 28 -3.89 4.72 -16.23
N ALA A 29 -3.80 6.04 -16.43
CA ALA A 29 -3.12 6.63 -17.60
C ALA A 29 -1.59 6.71 -17.42
N ASN A 30 -1.08 6.35 -16.24
CA ASN A 30 0.35 6.28 -15.93
C ASN A 30 0.66 4.98 -15.16
N PRO A 31 0.64 3.81 -15.82
CA PRO A 31 0.80 2.51 -15.17
C PRO A 31 2.18 2.32 -14.52
N ASP A 32 3.19 3.00 -15.02
CA ASP A 32 4.56 2.97 -14.50
C ASP A 32 4.81 4.04 -13.43
N GLY A 33 3.77 4.77 -13.01
CA GLY A 33 3.86 5.79 -11.97
C GLY A 33 4.32 5.20 -10.61
N PRO A 34 5.19 5.91 -9.87
CA PRO A 34 5.73 5.43 -8.60
C PRO A 34 4.78 5.58 -7.42
N VAL A 35 3.65 6.30 -7.59
CA VAL A 35 2.59 6.38 -6.59
C VAL A 35 1.62 5.23 -6.80
N ARG A 36 1.55 4.35 -5.80
CA ARG A 36 0.86 3.06 -5.89
C ARG A 36 -0.06 2.82 -4.71
N ARG A 37 -0.96 1.86 -4.86
CA ARG A 37 -1.93 1.44 -3.86
C ARG A 37 -1.81 -0.06 -3.59
N TRP A 38 -1.84 -0.42 -2.32
CA TRP A 38 -1.96 -1.80 -1.87
C TRP A 38 -3.22 -1.96 -1.03
N ASP A 39 -4.12 -2.84 -1.43
CA ASP A 39 -5.34 -3.13 -0.70
C ASP A 39 -5.08 -4.29 0.27
N PHE A 40 -5.50 -4.16 1.54
CA PHE A 40 -5.25 -5.14 2.60
C PHE A 40 -6.49 -5.42 3.44
N GLY A 41 -6.41 -6.47 4.26
CA GLY A 41 -7.52 -6.94 5.06
C GLY A 41 -8.57 -7.70 4.25
N TYR A 42 -9.46 -8.38 4.96
CA TYR A 42 -10.53 -9.15 4.33
C TYR A 42 -11.42 -8.24 3.48
N GLY A 43 -11.71 -8.64 2.24
CA GLY A 43 -12.56 -7.88 1.32
C GLY A 43 -12.02 -6.50 0.94
N HIS A 44 -10.70 -6.28 1.02
CA HIS A 44 -10.09 -4.96 0.75
C HIS A 44 -10.58 -3.86 1.70
N ALA A 45 -10.86 -4.23 2.95
CA ALA A 45 -11.35 -3.31 3.98
C ALA A 45 -10.33 -2.23 4.40
N GLY A 46 -9.10 -2.27 3.91
CA GLY A 46 -8.14 -1.18 4.02
C GLY A 46 -7.26 -1.04 2.79
N HIS A 47 -6.58 0.10 2.68
CA HIS A 47 -5.52 0.29 1.70
C HIS A 47 -4.39 1.18 2.23
N VAL A 48 -3.26 1.09 1.54
CA VAL A 48 -2.10 1.97 1.69
C VAL A 48 -1.84 2.65 0.35
N LEU A 49 -1.80 3.98 0.31
CA LEU A 49 -1.16 4.71 -0.79
C LEU A 49 0.28 4.99 -0.38
N TYR A 50 1.20 4.77 -1.31
CA TYR A 50 2.63 4.93 -1.07
C TYR A 50 3.35 5.44 -2.32
N LEU A 51 4.50 6.07 -2.10
CA LEU A 51 5.44 6.52 -3.12
C LEU A 51 6.69 5.65 -3.10
N ILE A 52 7.11 5.18 -4.27
CA ILE A 52 8.37 4.48 -4.46
C ILE A 52 9.45 5.48 -4.89
N LEU A 53 10.55 5.50 -4.14
CA LEU A 53 11.72 6.31 -4.39
C LEU A 53 12.89 5.36 -4.67
N GLU A 54 13.02 4.92 -5.93
CA GLU A 54 13.92 3.81 -6.30
C GLU A 54 15.39 4.09 -6.02
N GLU A 55 15.86 5.29 -6.38
CA GLU A 55 17.25 5.69 -6.20
C GLU A 55 17.65 5.67 -4.72
N GLN A 56 16.70 5.99 -3.83
CA GLN A 56 16.90 5.98 -2.38
C GLN A 56 16.60 4.59 -1.77
N ARG A 57 16.02 3.66 -2.55
CA ARG A 57 15.44 2.39 -2.08
C ARG A 57 14.46 2.59 -0.92
N GLU A 58 13.63 3.61 -1.04
CA GLU A 58 12.65 3.98 -0.02
C GLU A 58 11.22 3.78 -0.51
N VAL A 59 10.34 3.45 0.44
CA VAL A 59 8.90 3.42 0.23
C VAL A 59 8.27 4.31 1.29
N HIS A 60 7.63 5.39 0.83
CA HIS A 60 7.01 6.38 1.70
C HIS A 60 5.51 6.16 1.75
N LEU A 61 4.96 5.94 2.94
CA LEU A 61 3.52 5.79 3.12
C LEU A 61 2.88 7.18 3.11
N LEU A 62 1.97 7.42 2.17
CA LEU A 62 1.28 8.69 2.00
C LEU A 62 -0.06 8.70 2.74
N LEU A 63 -0.79 7.58 2.68
CA LEU A 63 -2.07 7.40 3.34
C LEU A 63 -2.23 5.94 3.74
N VAL A 64 -2.72 5.70 4.95
CA VAL A 64 -3.24 4.41 5.36
C VAL A 64 -4.69 4.60 5.77
N GLN A 65 -5.59 3.91 5.08
CA GLN A 65 -7.03 4.02 5.33
C GLN A 65 -7.61 2.66 5.66
N TRP A 66 -8.50 2.65 6.65
CA TRP A 66 -9.35 1.51 6.99
C TRP A 66 -10.79 1.93 6.73
N PHE A 67 -11.50 1.18 5.90
CA PHE A 67 -12.88 1.43 5.52
C PHE A 67 -13.88 0.75 6.45
N GLY A 68 -13.44 -0.28 7.19
CA GLY A 68 -14.32 -1.09 8.01
C GLY A 68 -14.96 -2.24 7.23
N ALA A 69 -15.32 -3.25 7.99
CA ALA A 69 -16.30 -4.27 7.66
C ALA A 69 -17.30 -4.30 8.82
#